data_AF-A0A1G4I2Z5-F1
#
_entry.id   AF-A0A1G4I2Z5-F1
#
_cell.length_a   1.000
_cell.length_b   1.000
_cell.length_c   1.000
_cell.angle_alpha   90.00
_cell.angle_beta   90.00
_cell.angle_gamma   90.00
#
_symmetry.space_group_name_H-M   'P 1'
#
loop_
_entity.id
_entity.type
_entity.pdbx_description
1 polymer ?
#
loop_
_entity_poly.entity_id
_entity_poly.type
_entity_poly.pdbx_seq_one_letter_code
_entity_poly.pdbx_strand_id
1 'polypeptide(L)'
;MENAAAQWKELCDACKKHSKVKLATPAALRATVSAVLQAAASGSGSNSTKTYMLGAAIGNGDDGCDGVAGSNGGCCVYYGPQTDSSLAIKWARKMLDAADAMDAAEAAAKKAFRLAENIQQLNKTMTTIALMAAAATKQAANVAGRTALPQSADQCEELTKSAECRKKSPICKWEGGDSKEGNHCKFNTTAAEQHDTQAGTGGTKKTSECKDKQQKDCTGNCKWENNACNDCSFIVNKNFTLIAAAFVSFLS
;
A
#
# COMPACT_ATOMS: atom_id res chain seq x y z
N MET A 1 54.58 18.88 -7.10
CA MET A 1 53.31 18.16 -7.33
C MET A 1 52.69 18.58 -8.67
N GLU A 2 53.42 18.47 -9.79
CA GLU A 2 52.95 19.07 -11.07
C GLU A 2 51.95 18.21 -11.86
N ASN A 3 51.58 17.00 -11.39
CA ASN A 3 50.74 16.08 -12.17
C ASN A 3 49.62 15.38 -11.37
N ALA A 4 49.26 15.90 -10.19
CA ALA A 4 48.30 15.24 -9.30
C ALA A 4 46.91 15.03 -9.95
N ALA A 5 46.47 15.98 -10.79
CA ALA A 5 45.18 15.88 -11.49
C ALA A 5 45.13 14.73 -12.51
N ALA A 6 46.21 14.50 -13.28
CA ALA A 6 46.25 13.40 -14.24
C ALA A 6 46.37 12.05 -13.52
N GLN A 7 47.18 11.96 -12.47
CA GLN A 7 47.30 10.76 -11.64
C GLN A 7 45.96 10.41 -10.96
N TRP A 8 45.24 11.42 -10.46
CA TRP A 8 43.90 11.23 -9.93
C TRP A 8 42.93 10.69 -10.98
N LYS A 9 42.99 11.21 -12.21
CA LYS A 9 42.16 10.73 -13.32
C LYS A 9 42.44 9.25 -13.61
N GLU A 10 43.70 8.84 -13.66
CA GLU A 10 44.08 7.45 -13.88
C GLU A 10 43.56 6.52 -12.78
N LEU A 11 43.72 6.92 -11.50
CA LEU A 11 43.18 6.19 -10.35
C LEU A 11 41.65 6.09 -10.41
N CYS A 12 40.96 7.19 -10.73
CA CYS A 12 39.51 7.20 -10.93
C CYS A 12 39.07 6.22 -12.01
N ASP A 13 39.75 6.23 -13.16
CA ASP A 13 39.39 5.38 -14.29
C ASP A 13 39.69 3.90 -14.00
N ALA A 14 40.75 3.59 -13.23
CA ALA A 14 40.99 2.25 -12.70
C ALA A 14 39.88 1.83 -11.71
N CYS A 15 39.52 2.69 -10.77
CA CYS A 15 38.47 2.40 -9.79
C CYS A 15 37.15 2.02 -10.46
N LYS A 16 36.74 2.72 -11.52
CA LYS A 16 35.51 2.41 -12.28
C LYS A 16 35.53 1.01 -12.91
N LYS A 17 36.69 0.54 -13.37
CA LYS A 17 36.85 -0.80 -13.95
C LYS A 17 36.68 -1.89 -12.88
N HIS A 18 37.07 -1.61 -11.64
CA HIS A 18 37.03 -2.55 -10.53
C HIS A 18 35.76 -2.42 -9.66
N SER A 19 35.03 -1.31 -9.73
CA SER A 19 33.82 -1.10 -8.96
C SER A 19 32.67 -1.98 -9.50
N LYS A 20 32.36 -3.07 -8.79
CA LYS A 20 31.17 -3.91 -9.05
C LYS A 20 29.93 -3.46 -8.25
N VAL A 21 30.04 -2.38 -7.47
CA VAL A 21 28.98 -1.92 -6.55
C VAL A 21 27.83 -1.35 -7.38
N LYS A 22 26.66 -2.02 -7.31
CA LYS A 22 25.50 -1.71 -8.16
C LYS A 22 24.53 -0.67 -7.61
N LEU A 23 24.66 -0.26 -6.35
CA LEU A 23 24.02 0.93 -5.79
C LEU A 23 24.61 1.14 -4.40
N ALA A 24 24.90 2.37 -4.01
CA ALA A 24 25.21 2.66 -2.61
C ALA A 24 23.92 2.49 -1.79
N THR A 25 23.94 1.64 -0.77
CA THR A 25 22.88 1.56 0.24
C THR A 25 23.33 2.27 1.53
N PRO A 26 22.42 2.74 2.39
CA PRO A 26 22.80 3.34 3.67
C PRO A 26 23.67 2.38 4.50
N ALA A 27 23.30 1.10 4.54
CA ALA A 27 24.07 0.07 5.25
C ALA A 27 25.47 -0.15 4.65
N ALA A 28 25.59 -0.20 3.32
CA ALA A 28 26.89 -0.36 2.66
C ALA A 28 27.80 0.85 2.88
N LEU A 29 27.24 2.07 2.88
CA LEU A 29 27.98 3.29 3.20
C LEU A 29 28.53 3.25 4.63
N ARG A 30 27.67 2.94 5.62
CA ARG A 30 28.09 2.84 7.03
C ARG A 30 29.15 1.75 7.24
N ALA A 31 28.98 0.59 6.62
CA ALA A 31 29.94 -0.51 6.70
C ALA A 31 31.30 -0.13 6.08
N THR A 32 31.28 0.52 4.92
CA THR A 32 32.50 0.98 4.23
C THR A 32 33.23 2.03 5.06
N VAL A 33 32.52 3.03 5.59
CA VAL A 33 33.12 4.06 6.45
C VAL A 33 33.74 3.42 7.69
N SER A 34 33.04 2.50 8.35
CA SER A 34 33.56 1.79 9.53
C SER A 34 34.83 1.01 9.21
N ALA A 35 34.86 0.27 8.09
CA ALA A 35 36.04 -0.48 7.66
C ALA A 35 37.24 0.44 7.39
N VAL A 36 37.01 1.58 6.74
CA VAL A 36 38.08 2.56 6.47
C VAL A 36 38.59 3.20 7.76
N LEU A 37 37.71 3.60 8.67
CA LEU A 37 38.12 4.17 9.96
C LEU A 37 38.89 3.16 10.82
N GLN A 38 38.49 1.89 10.80
CA GLN A 38 39.23 0.81 11.47
C GLN A 38 40.62 0.61 10.84
N ALA A 39 40.70 0.54 9.51
CA ALA A 39 42.00 0.44 8.82
C ALA A 39 42.92 1.60 9.17
N ALA A 40 42.37 2.81 9.29
CA ALA A 40 43.14 3.98 9.70
C ALA A 40 43.61 3.92 11.16
N ALA A 41 42.78 3.38 12.06
CA ALA A 41 43.07 3.28 13.48
C ALA A 41 44.08 2.17 13.80
N SER A 42 44.03 1.04 13.07
CA SER A 42 44.92 -0.11 13.28
C SER A 42 46.39 0.19 13.04
N GLY A 43 46.70 1.26 12.31
CA GLY A 43 48.06 1.74 12.09
C GLY A 43 48.83 1.03 10.99
N SER A 44 49.88 1.70 10.52
CA SER A 44 50.70 1.30 9.36
C SER A 44 52.21 1.28 9.72
N GLY A 45 53.04 0.73 8.83
CA GLY A 45 54.49 0.59 9.02
C GLY A 45 54.90 -0.54 9.97
N SER A 46 56.19 -0.62 10.29
CA SER A 46 56.76 -1.60 11.22
C SER A 46 55.98 -1.60 12.54
N ASN A 47 55.49 -2.77 12.93
CA ASN A 47 54.72 -2.99 14.15
C ASN A 47 53.43 -2.14 14.27
N SER A 48 52.90 -1.60 13.16
CA SER A 48 51.64 -0.84 13.12
C SER A 48 51.60 0.39 14.04
N THR A 49 52.77 1.00 14.29
CA THR A 49 52.88 2.11 15.25
C THR A 49 52.33 3.44 14.73
N LYS A 50 52.20 3.62 13.41
CA LYS A 50 51.68 4.85 12.80
C LYS A 50 50.16 4.77 12.66
N THR A 51 49.44 5.08 13.73
CA THR A 51 47.96 5.13 13.77
C THR A 51 47.40 6.41 13.13
N TYR A 52 46.09 6.43 12.89
CA TYR A 52 45.35 7.54 12.26
C TYR A 52 45.79 7.84 10.83
N MET A 53 46.15 6.79 10.09
CA MET A 53 46.70 6.89 8.74
C MET A 53 45.98 5.94 7.79
N LEU A 54 45.56 6.43 6.63
CA LEU A 54 45.09 5.58 5.53
C LEU A 54 46.19 5.37 4.51
N GLY A 55 46.45 4.12 4.14
CA GLY A 55 47.48 3.75 3.18
C GLY A 55 48.67 3.04 3.81
N ALA A 56 49.73 2.89 3.03
CA ALA A 56 50.89 2.10 3.41
C ALA A 56 52.07 3.01 3.78
N ALA A 57 52.54 2.89 5.02
CA ALA A 57 53.87 3.37 5.41
C ALA A 57 54.90 2.25 5.15
N ILE A 58 56.04 2.64 4.58
CA ILE A 58 57.20 1.78 4.37
C ILE A 58 58.12 1.90 5.58
N GLY A 59 58.78 0.81 5.97
CA GLY A 59 59.63 0.79 7.14
C GLY A 59 58.88 1.30 8.37
N ASN A 60 59.50 2.19 9.14
CA ASN A 60 58.88 2.73 10.35
C ASN A 60 57.90 3.89 10.08
N GLY A 61 57.83 4.43 8.86
CA GLY A 61 56.93 5.54 8.52
C GLY A 61 57.36 6.91 9.08
N ASP A 62 58.64 7.11 9.39
CA ASP A 62 59.18 8.34 10.00
C ASP A 62 59.29 9.50 9.00
N ASP A 63 59.43 9.21 7.70
CA ASP A 63 59.44 10.23 6.65
C ASP A 63 58.00 10.69 6.31
N GLY A 64 57.00 9.98 6.82
CA GLY A 64 55.58 10.33 6.69
C GLY A 64 54.97 9.97 5.34
N CYS A 65 53.91 10.70 4.96
CA CYS A 65 53.17 10.48 3.72
C CYS A 65 53.71 11.34 2.58
N ASP A 66 54.93 11.04 2.15
CA ASP A 66 55.65 11.77 1.10
C ASP A 66 55.31 11.29 -0.33
N GLY A 67 54.63 10.14 -0.46
CA GLY A 67 54.31 9.54 -1.75
C GLY A 67 55.51 8.92 -2.47
N VAL A 68 56.61 8.69 -1.77
CA VAL A 68 57.84 8.12 -2.33
C VAL A 68 58.01 6.68 -1.88
N ALA A 69 58.46 5.81 -2.78
CA ALA A 69 58.87 4.44 -2.46
C ALA A 69 60.28 4.43 -1.82
N GLY A 70 60.45 5.20 -0.75
CA GLY A 70 61.70 5.30 0.01
C GLY A 70 61.80 4.24 1.12
N SER A 71 62.73 4.44 2.06
CA SER A 71 62.94 3.47 3.15
C SER A 71 61.96 3.65 4.32
N ASN A 72 61.55 4.88 4.65
CA ASN A 72 60.64 5.15 5.77
C ASN A 72 59.47 6.10 5.41
N GLY A 73 59.22 6.35 4.12
CA GLY A 73 58.09 7.15 3.60
C GLY A 73 56.90 6.30 3.17
N GLY A 74 56.00 6.83 2.35
CA GLY A 74 54.92 6.02 1.80
C GLY A 74 53.74 6.75 1.15
N CYS A 75 52.92 5.97 0.45
CA CYS A 75 51.66 6.41 -0.13
C CYS A 75 50.54 6.32 0.90
N CYS A 76 50.36 7.39 1.66
CA CYS A 76 49.37 7.44 2.72
C CYS A 76 48.74 8.83 2.91
N VAL A 77 47.76 8.90 3.80
CA VAL A 77 47.15 10.14 4.31
C VAL A 77 47.12 10.05 5.82
N TYR A 78 47.84 10.95 6.49
CA TYR A 78 47.85 11.06 7.95
C TYR A 78 46.83 12.10 8.42
N TYR A 79 45.98 11.71 9.37
CA TYR A 79 44.89 12.55 9.88
C TYR A 79 45.25 13.28 11.19
N GLY A 80 46.51 13.24 11.61
CA GLY A 80 46.97 13.86 12.85
C GLY A 80 46.68 13.01 14.09
N PRO A 81 47.33 13.33 15.22
CA PRO A 81 47.06 12.65 16.48
C PRO A 81 45.59 12.90 16.89
N GLN A 82 44.89 11.83 17.28
CA GLN A 82 43.54 11.95 17.83
C GLN A 82 43.61 11.88 19.35
N THR A 83 42.97 12.82 20.02
CA THR A 83 42.79 12.81 21.48
C THR A 83 41.57 12.00 21.90
N ASP A 84 40.62 11.81 20.98
CA ASP A 84 39.41 11.04 21.19
C ASP A 84 39.57 9.61 20.66
N SER A 85 38.82 8.67 21.25
CA SER A 85 38.77 7.27 20.81
C SER A 85 38.13 7.08 19.43
N SER A 86 37.59 8.14 18.80
CA SER A 86 37.03 8.10 17.45
C SER A 86 37.82 8.99 16.49
N LEU A 87 38.35 8.38 15.44
CA LEU A 87 39.02 9.12 14.36
C LEU A 87 38.02 9.97 13.57
N ALA A 88 38.10 11.29 13.71
CA ALA A 88 37.12 12.22 13.15
C ALA A 88 37.51 12.72 11.74
N ILE A 89 37.26 11.90 10.72
CA ILE A 89 37.53 12.30 9.33
C ILE A 89 36.32 13.03 8.71
N LYS A 90 36.52 14.27 8.22
CA LYS A 90 35.43 15.11 7.68
C LYS A 90 34.66 14.45 6.53
N TRP A 91 35.33 13.80 5.58
CA TRP A 91 34.66 13.13 4.47
C TRP A 91 33.89 11.88 4.93
N ALA A 92 34.40 11.17 5.95
CA ALA A 92 33.72 10.00 6.51
C ALA A 92 32.40 10.40 7.18
N ARG A 93 32.39 11.52 7.91
CA ARG A 93 31.16 12.09 8.48
C ARG A 93 30.13 12.43 7.41
N LYS A 94 30.54 13.10 6.33
CA LYS A 94 29.64 13.43 5.20
C LYS A 94 29.03 12.18 4.56
N MET A 95 29.77 11.07 4.51
CA MET A 95 29.26 9.78 3.99
C MET A 95 28.23 9.15 4.94
N LEU A 96 28.40 9.30 6.25
CA LEU A 96 27.41 8.87 7.25
C LEU A 96 26.16 9.75 7.21
N ASP A 97 26.31 11.07 7.13
CA ASP A 97 25.20 12.02 6.97
C ASP A 97 24.39 11.71 5.69
N ALA A 98 25.08 11.32 4.61
CA ALA A 98 24.42 10.89 3.38
C ALA A 98 23.61 9.60 3.57
N ALA A 99 24.14 8.63 4.33
CA ALA A 99 23.41 7.41 4.66
C ALA A 99 22.15 7.71 5.49
N ASP A 100 22.24 8.64 6.45
CA ASP A 100 21.09 9.08 7.26
C ASP A 100 20.03 9.81 6.39
N ALA A 101 20.47 10.65 5.47
CA ALA A 101 19.58 11.33 4.52
C ALA A 101 18.85 10.34 3.60
N MET A 102 19.53 9.27 3.17
CA MET A 102 18.92 8.21 2.37
C MET A 102 17.85 7.44 3.16
N ASP A 103 18.09 7.10 4.43
CA ASP A 103 17.08 6.46 5.28
C ASP A 103 15.86 7.38 5.51
N ALA A 104 16.10 8.67 5.72
CA ALA A 104 15.03 9.66 5.86
C ALA A 104 14.19 9.77 4.58
N ALA A 105 14.84 9.75 3.41
CA ALA A 105 14.17 9.78 2.11
C ALA A 105 13.31 8.52 1.90
N GLU A 106 13.83 7.33 2.24
CA GLU A 106 13.05 6.09 2.15
C GLU A 106 11.83 6.12 3.09
N ALA A 107 12.01 6.59 4.32
CA ALA A 107 10.91 6.73 5.27
C ALA A 107 9.84 7.73 4.78
N ALA A 108 10.27 8.85 4.18
CA ALA A 108 9.37 9.84 3.59
C ALA A 108 8.59 9.25 2.40
N ALA A 109 9.26 8.51 1.52
CA ALA A 109 8.62 7.84 0.38
C ALA A 109 7.56 6.82 0.83
N LYS A 110 7.86 6.01 1.86
CA LYS A 110 6.90 5.07 2.45
C LYS A 110 5.68 5.78 3.03
N LYS A 111 5.87 6.92 3.70
CA LYS A 111 4.75 7.72 4.24
C LYS A 111 3.90 8.31 3.11
N ALA A 112 4.52 8.84 2.06
CA ALA A 112 3.82 9.40 0.91
C ALA A 112 2.97 8.33 0.20
N PHE A 113 3.52 7.13 0.02
CA PHE A 113 2.79 6.01 -0.57
C PHE A 113 1.54 5.62 0.26
N ARG A 114 1.69 5.47 1.58
CA ARG A 114 0.57 5.17 2.48
C ARG A 114 -0.52 6.25 2.44
N LEU A 115 -0.13 7.52 2.37
CA LEU A 115 -1.08 8.62 2.25
C LEU A 115 -1.84 8.55 0.93
N ALA A 116 -1.16 8.28 -0.18
CA ALA A 116 -1.79 8.10 -1.48
C ALA A 116 -2.80 6.94 -1.47
N GLU A 117 -2.45 5.80 -0.85
CA GLU A 117 -3.36 4.67 -0.68
C GLU A 117 -4.61 5.05 0.14
N ASN A 118 -4.43 5.77 1.25
CA ASN A 118 -5.54 6.24 2.09
C ASN A 118 -6.48 7.16 1.31
N ILE A 119 -5.94 8.08 0.50
CA ILE A 119 -6.75 8.98 -0.35
C ILE A 119 -7.56 8.17 -1.38
N GLN A 120 -6.95 7.17 -2.02
CA GLN A 120 -7.64 6.30 -2.98
C GLN A 120 -8.77 5.50 -2.32
N GLN A 121 -8.55 4.99 -1.11
CA GLN A 121 -9.59 4.32 -0.34
C GLN A 121 -10.74 5.25 0.02
N LEU A 122 -10.43 6.46 0.49
CA LEU A 122 -11.44 7.45 0.87
C LEU A 122 -12.32 7.84 -0.33
N ASN A 123 -11.71 8.02 -1.51
CA ASN A 123 -12.45 8.31 -2.74
C ASN A 123 -13.41 7.17 -3.14
N LYS A 124 -12.96 5.91 -3.02
CA LYS A 124 -13.81 4.73 -3.27
C LYS A 124 -14.97 4.66 -2.27
N THR A 125 -14.71 4.93 -0.99
CA THR A 125 -15.76 4.95 0.04
C THR A 125 -16.78 6.05 -0.23
N MET A 126 -16.34 7.25 -0.58
CA MET A 126 -17.24 8.36 -0.93
C MET A 126 -18.11 8.02 -2.14
N THR A 127 -17.51 7.46 -3.20
CA THR A 127 -18.24 7.01 -4.38
C THR A 127 -19.28 5.95 -4.03
N THR A 128 -18.93 5.01 -3.15
CA THR A 128 -19.84 3.96 -2.70
C THR A 128 -21.02 4.55 -1.91
N ILE A 129 -20.77 5.49 -0.99
CA ILE A 129 -21.81 6.17 -0.22
C ILE A 129 -22.74 6.95 -1.16
N ALA A 130 -22.19 7.68 -2.14
CA ALA A 130 -22.99 8.41 -3.13
C ALA A 130 -23.88 7.46 -3.96
N LEU A 131 -23.35 6.29 -4.35
CA LEU A 131 -24.12 5.28 -5.08
C LEU A 131 -25.24 4.67 -4.22
N MET A 132 -24.97 4.40 -2.93
CA MET A 132 -25.97 3.94 -1.97
C MET A 132 -27.09 4.99 -1.77
N ALA A 133 -26.73 6.27 -1.62
CA ALA A 133 -27.71 7.36 -1.49
C ALA A 133 -28.60 7.50 -2.74
N ALA A 134 -28.01 7.38 -3.94
CA ALA A 134 -28.75 7.40 -5.20
C ALA A 134 -29.65 6.16 -5.39
N ALA A 135 -29.29 5.01 -4.81
CA ALA A 135 -30.13 3.82 -4.83
C ALA A 135 -31.31 3.92 -3.84
N ALA A 136 -31.08 4.51 -2.66
CA ALA A 136 -32.13 4.72 -1.64
C ALA A 136 -33.25 5.65 -2.14
N THR A 137 -32.92 6.71 -2.89
CA THR A 137 -33.92 7.59 -3.51
C THR A 137 -34.74 6.90 -4.59
N LYS A 138 -34.16 5.94 -5.34
CA LYS A 138 -34.90 5.11 -6.30
C LYS A 138 -35.84 4.09 -5.65
N GLN A 139 -35.51 3.61 -4.45
CA GLN A 139 -36.41 2.76 -3.67
C GLN A 139 -37.57 3.57 -3.08
N ALA A 140 -37.32 4.78 -2.57
CA ALA A 140 -38.38 5.68 -2.10
C ALA A 140 -39.37 6.09 -3.22
N ALA A 141 -38.88 6.33 -4.44
CA ALA A 141 -39.73 6.61 -5.60
C ALA A 141 -40.61 5.41 -6.03
N ASN A 142 -40.11 4.16 -5.86
CA ASN A 142 -40.90 2.95 -6.11
C ASN A 142 -41.95 2.67 -5.01
N VAL A 143 -41.74 3.17 -3.79
CA VAL A 143 -42.73 3.09 -2.70
C VAL A 143 -43.80 4.18 -2.86
N ALA A 144 -43.43 5.40 -3.29
CA ALA A 144 -44.37 6.48 -3.55
C ALA A 144 -45.30 6.22 -4.76
N GLY A 145 -44.93 5.31 -5.67
CA GLY A 145 -45.74 4.89 -6.82
C GLY A 145 -46.71 3.73 -6.53
N ARG A 146 -46.61 3.06 -5.37
CA ARG A 146 -47.59 2.04 -4.96
C ARG A 146 -48.59 2.71 -4.05
N THR A 147 -49.73 3.13 -4.60
CA THR A 147 -50.94 3.35 -3.82
C THR A 147 -51.17 2.10 -2.98
N ALA A 148 -51.03 2.23 -1.66
CA ALA A 148 -51.22 1.13 -0.72
C ALA A 148 -52.58 0.47 -1.02
N LEU A 149 -52.53 -0.79 -1.45
CA LEU A 149 -53.73 -1.62 -1.42
C LEU A 149 -53.99 -1.98 0.04
N PRO A 150 -55.27 -2.00 0.45
CA PRO A 150 -55.65 -2.27 1.82
C PRO A 150 -55.13 -3.63 2.28
N GLN A 151 -54.49 -3.66 3.46
CA GLN A 151 -53.84 -4.85 4.04
C GLN A 151 -54.68 -5.50 5.16
N SER A 152 -55.89 -5.02 5.44
CA SER A 152 -56.74 -5.59 6.50
C SER A 152 -58.20 -5.74 6.07
N ALA A 153 -58.91 -6.62 6.77
CA ALA A 153 -60.32 -6.91 6.51
C ALA A 153 -61.24 -5.70 6.75
N ASP A 154 -60.91 -4.89 7.74
CA ASP A 154 -61.67 -3.68 8.11
C ASP A 154 -61.75 -2.68 6.94
N GLN A 155 -60.70 -2.61 6.11
CA GLN A 155 -60.64 -1.70 4.97
C GLN A 155 -61.47 -2.17 3.76
N CYS A 156 -61.82 -3.46 3.68
CA CYS A 156 -62.80 -3.94 2.72
C CYS A 156 -64.23 -3.68 3.21
N GLU A 157 -64.49 -3.91 4.50
CA GLU A 157 -65.83 -3.81 5.08
C GLU A 157 -66.36 -2.36 5.16
N GLU A 158 -65.47 -1.37 5.19
CA GLU A 158 -65.83 0.05 5.11
C GLU A 158 -66.28 0.49 3.69
N LEU A 159 -66.00 -0.33 2.66
CA LEU A 159 -66.39 -0.03 1.28
C LEU A 159 -67.84 -0.41 1.01
N THR A 160 -68.72 0.58 1.10
CA THR A 160 -70.16 0.40 0.89
C THR A 160 -70.57 0.47 -0.59
N LYS A 161 -69.64 0.73 -1.51
CA LYS A 161 -69.90 0.85 -2.96
C LYS A 161 -69.29 -0.30 -3.74
N SER A 162 -70.10 -0.96 -4.57
CA SER A 162 -69.69 -2.11 -5.39
C SER A 162 -68.49 -1.79 -6.31
N ALA A 163 -68.49 -0.60 -6.92
CA ALA A 163 -67.42 -0.17 -7.83
C ALA A 163 -66.07 0.06 -7.12
N GLU A 164 -66.09 0.54 -5.88
CA GLU A 164 -64.88 0.79 -5.09
C GLU A 164 -64.33 -0.53 -4.54
N CYS A 165 -65.20 -1.43 -4.07
CA CYS A 165 -64.84 -2.78 -3.66
C CYS A 165 -64.19 -3.59 -4.78
N ARG A 166 -64.79 -3.58 -5.99
CA ARG A 166 -64.29 -4.34 -7.15
C ARG A 166 -62.92 -3.84 -7.64
N LYS A 167 -62.59 -2.56 -7.44
CA LYS A 167 -61.25 -2.01 -7.73
C LYS A 167 -60.16 -2.57 -6.81
N LYS A 168 -60.53 -3.12 -5.65
CA LYS A 168 -59.62 -3.75 -4.68
C LYS A 168 -59.57 -5.28 -4.82
N SER A 169 -60.15 -5.83 -5.88
CA SER A 169 -59.96 -7.24 -6.26
C SER A 169 -58.49 -7.51 -6.61
N PRO A 170 -57.89 -8.65 -6.21
CA PRO A 170 -58.55 -9.84 -5.65
C PRO A 170 -58.68 -9.85 -4.12
N ILE A 171 -58.19 -8.82 -3.43
CA ILE A 171 -58.09 -8.74 -1.96
C ILE A 171 -59.46 -8.53 -1.30
N CYS A 172 -60.33 -7.71 -1.88
CA CYS A 172 -61.71 -7.54 -1.45
C CYS A 172 -62.68 -8.13 -2.49
N LYS A 173 -63.75 -8.79 -2.04
CA LYS A 173 -64.80 -9.39 -2.86
C LYS A 173 -66.16 -8.81 -2.49
N TRP A 174 -66.93 -8.41 -3.51
CA TRP A 174 -68.31 -7.96 -3.34
C TRP A 174 -69.30 -9.13 -3.38
N GLU A 175 -70.12 -9.27 -2.35
CA GLU A 175 -71.14 -10.32 -2.22
C GLU A 175 -72.58 -9.80 -2.38
N GLY A 176 -72.77 -8.53 -2.73
CA GLY A 176 -74.09 -7.87 -2.78
C GLY A 176 -74.88 -8.09 -4.07
N GLY A 177 -74.44 -9.01 -4.95
CA GLY A 177 -75.03 -9.24 -6.26
C GLY A 177 -75.04 -7.98 -7.14
N ASP A 178 -76.22 -7.64 -7.69
CA ASP A 178 -76.45 -6.45 -8.52
C ASP A 178 -76.63 -5.15 -7.72
N SER A 179 -76.61 -5.24 -6.38
CA SER A 179 -76.68 -4.07 -5.52
C SER A 179 -75.47 -3.19 -5.76
N LYS A 180 -75.73 -1.90 -6.00
CA LYS A 180 -74.68 -0.90 -6.26
C LYS A 180 -74.06 -0.35 -4.97
N GLU A 181 -74.79 -0.46 -3.86
CA GLU A 181 -74.46 0.09 -2.55
C GLU A 181 -74.86 -0.88 -1.42
N GLY A 182 -74.20 -0.80 -0.25
CA GLY A 182 -74.43 -1.63 0.94
C GLY A 182 -73.15 -2.26 1.52
N ASN A 183 -73.20 -2.79 2.74
CA ASN A 183 -72.06 -3.46 3.41
C ASN A 183 -71.89 -4.89 2.90
N HIS A 184 -71.54 -5.03 1.62
CA HIS A 184 -71.36 -6.33 0.97
C HIS A 184 -69.94 -6.58 0.49
N CYS A 185 -69.00 -5.68 0.77
CA CYS A 185 -67.59 -5.88 0.46
C CYS A 185 -66.90 -6.61 1.61
N LYS A 186 -66.33 -7.78 1.33
CA LYS A 186 -65.62 -8.60 2.33
C LYS A 186 -64.19 -8.89 1.90
N PHE A 187 -63.35 -9.13 2.90
CA PHE A 187 -61.98 -9.56 2.67
C PHE A 187 -61.93 -10.98 2.12
N ASN A 188 -61.12 -11.20 1.09
CA ASN A 188 -60.90 -12.49 0.47
C ASN A 188 -59.60 -13.09 1.01
N THR A 189 -59.69 -13.85 2.10
CA THR A 189 -58.56 -14.49 2.79
C THR A 189 -57.72 -15.37 1.86
N THR A 190 -58.35 -16.09 0.92
CA THR A 190 -57.65 -17.00 0.01
C THR A 190 -56.76 -16.27 -1.02
N ALA A 191 -57.12 -15.04 -1.40
CA ALA A 191 -56.33 -14.25 -2.34
C ALA A 191 -55.22 -13.43 -1.65
N ALA A 192 -55.41 -13.08 -0.38
CA ALA A 192 -54.41 -12.34 0.41
C ALA A 192 -53.19 -13.22 0.73
N GLU A 193 -53.39 -14.48 1.11
CA GLU A 193 -52.31 -15.42 1.44
C GLU A 193 -51.39 -15.74 0.24
N GLN A 194 -51.93 -15.74 -0.98
CA GLN A 194 -51.14 -15.93 -2.21
C GLN A 194 -50.24 -14.73 -2.54
N HIS A 195 -50.58 -13.52 -2.09
CA HIS A 195 -49.83 -12.31 -2.38
C HIS A 195 -48.62 -12.10 -1.43
N ASP A 196 -48.71 -12.57 -0.18
CA ASP A 196 -47.61 -12.47 0.79
C ASP A 196 -46.46 -13.47 0.53
N THR A 197 -46.71 -14.54 -0.21
CA THR A 197 -45.68 -15.58 -0.47
C THR A 197 -44.66 -15.16 -1.55
N GLN A 198 -44.87 -14.04 -2.26
CA GLN A 198 -43.98 -13.62 -3.36
C GLN A 198 -42.98 -12.50 -2.99
N ALA A 199 -42.91 -12.08 -1.71
CA ALA A 199 -42.02 -11.00 -1.25
C ALA A 199 -40.84 -11.47 -0.38
N GLY A 200 -40.43 -12.74 -0.52
CA GLY A 200 -39.43 -13.37 0.35
C GLY A 200 -38.25 -14.03 -0.36
N THR A 201 -37.64 -13.43 -1.39
CA THR A 201 -36.29 -13.86 -1.82
C THR A 201 -35.53 -12.73 -2.49
N GLY A 202 -34.51 -12.19 -1.81
CA GLY A 202 -33.69 -11.09 -2.33
C GLY A 202 -32.40 -10.92 -1.55
N GLY A 203 -31.56 -11.97 -1.55
CA GLY A 203 -30.23 -11.96 -0.96
C GLY A 203 -29.31 -10.89 -1.58
N THR A 204 -28.55 -10.22 -0.71
CA THR A 204 -27.53 -9.23 -1.10
C THR A 204 -26.41 -9.89 -1.90
N LYS A 205 -26.30 -9.53 -3.18
CA LYS A 205 -25.22 -9.98 -4.07
C LYS A 205 -24.00 -9.08 -3.87
N LYS A 206 -23.11 -9.44 -2.94
CA LYS A 206 -21.71 -8.98 -2.98
C LYS A 206 -20.99 -9.80 -4.07
N THR A 207 -20.48 -9.13 -5.09
CA THR A 207 -19.59 -9.72 -6.10
C THR A 207 -18.29 -10.12 -5.41
N SER A 208 -18.11 -11.42 -5.16
CA SER A 208 -16.91 -12.01 -4.61
C SER A 208 -16.18 -12.77 -5.72
N GLU A 209 -15.00 -12.31 -6.12
CA GLU A 209 -14.14 -12.90 -7.17
C GLU A 209 -13.62 -14.32 -6.87
N CYS A 210 -13.97 -14.93 -5.73
CA CYS A 210 -13.57 -16.29 -5.34
C CYS A 210 -14.66 -17.37 -5.57
N LYS A 211 -15.88 -17.02 -6.00
CA LYS A 211 -16.95 -18.03 -6.17
C LYS A 211 -16.73 -18.90 -7.42
N ASP A 212 -17.10 -20.18 -7.32
CA ASP A 212 -17.11 -21.22 -8.37
C ASP A 212 -15.75 -21.76 -8.85
N LYS A 213 -14.67 -21.56 -8.09
CA LYS A 213 -13.39 -22.26 -8.36
C LYS A 213 -13.40 -23.66 -7.78
N GLN A 214 -12.88 -24.65 -8.51
CA GLN A 214 -12.65 -26.00 -7.98
C GLN A 214 -11.49 -25.98 -6.97
N GLN A 215 -11.40 -27.00 -6.10
CA GLN A 215 -10.37 -27.08 -5.04
C GLN A 215 -8.94 -26.86 -5.58
N LYS A 216 -8.64 -27.40 -6.77
CA LYS A 216 -7.33 -27.26 -7.43
C LYS A 216 -7.00 -25.82 -7.88
N ASP A 217 -8.04 -25.01 -8.11
CA ASP A 217 -7.92 -23.65 -8.64
C ASP A 217 -8.13 -22.58 -7.53
N CYS A 218 -8.42 -23.00 -6.29
CA CYS A 218 -8.49 -22.14 -5.11
C CYS A 218 -7.07 -21.87 -4.58
N THR A 219 -6.32 -21.03 -5.31
CA THR A 219 -4.94 -20.65 -4.97
C THR A 219 -4.79 -19.12 -4.91
N GLY A 220 -3.86 -18.61 -4.10
CA GLY A 220 -3.62 -17.19 -3.92
C GLY A 220 -4.33 -16.62 -2.68
N ASN A 221 -5.10 -15.55 -2.84
CA ASN A 221 -5.73 -14.81 -1.73
C ASN A 221 -7.08 -15.40 -1.24
N CYS A 222 -7.52 -16.55 -1.76
CA CYS A 222 -8.77 -17.22 -1.37
C CYS A 222 -8.48 -18.51 -0.59
N LYS A 223 -9.32 -18.88 0.39
CA LYS A 223 -9.20 -20.09 1.23
C LYS A 223 -10.30 -21.11 0.92
N TRP A 224 -9.97 -22.41 0.94
CA TRP A 224 -10.96 -23.48 0.74
C TRP A 224 -11.57 -23.92 2.07
N GLU A 225 -12.88 -23.72 2.24
CA GLU A 225 -13.64 -24.10 3.44
C GLU A 225 -15.06 -24.56 3.06
N ASN A 226 -15.60 -25.59 3.73
CA ASN A 226 -16.96 -26.11 3.49
C ASN A 226 -17.28 -26.45 2.01
N ASN A 227 -16.35 -27.12 1.32
CA ASN A 227 -16.47 -27.46 -0.11
C ASN A 227 -16.68 -26.24 -1.05
N ALA A 228 -16.25 -25.05 -0.60
CA ALA A 228 -16.32 -23.82 -1.37
C ALA A 228 -15.05 -22.95 -1.14
N CYS A 229 -14.70 -22.14 -2.14
CA CYS A 229 -13.58 -21.20 -2.04
C CYS A 229 -14.11 -19.85 -1.50
N ASN A 230 -13.75 -19.48 -0.27
CA ASN A 230 -14.25 -18.30 0.45
C ASN A 230 -13.11 -17.40 0.99
N ASP A 231 -13.46 -16.13 1.22
CA ASP A 231 -12.66 -15.00 1.75
C ASP A 231 -11.38 -14.58 1.01
N CYS A 232 -11.42 -13.35 0.47
CA CYS A 232 -10.24 -12.57 0.13
C CYS A 232 -9.67 -11.94 1.41
N SER A 233 -8.68 -12.57 2.03
CA SER A 233 -7.84 -11.83 2.98
C SER A 233 -6.90 -10.93 2.17
N PHE A 234 -6.87 -9.64 2.49
CA PHE A 234 -6.02 -8.63 1.83
C PHE A 234 -4.54 -8.95 2.08
N ILE A 235 -3.95 -9.82 1.26
CA ILE A 235 -2.52 -10.04 1.23
C ILE A 235 -1.94 -9.11 0.16
N VAL A 236 -1.15 -8.14 0.62
CA VAL A 236 -0.34 -7.22 -0.18
C VAL A 236 0.53 -8.05 -1.13
N ASN A 237 0.29 -7.91 -2.43
CA ASN A 237 0.93 -8.69 -3.48
C ASN A 237 2.46 -8.40 -3.58
N LYS A 238 3.21 -9.46 -3.91
CA LYS A 238 4.68 -9.59 -4.02
C LYS A 238 5.33 -8.85 -5.22
N ASN A 239 4.72 -7.81 -5.77
CA ASN A 239 5.26 -7.06 -6.93
C ASN A 239 6.19 -5.89 -6.54
N PHE A 240 6.99 -6.05 -5.50
CA PHE A 240 7.94 -5.04 -5.01
C PHE A 240 9.24 -4.97 -5.83
N THR A 241 9.18 -5.16 -7.16
CA THR A 241 10.40 -5.28 -8.00
C THR A 241 10.51 -4.23 -9.12
N LEU A 242 9.52 -3.35 -9.33
CA LEU A 242 9.53 -2.48 -10.53
C LEU A 242 9.13 -1.02 -10.30
N ILE A 243 9.56 -0.39 -9.20
CA ILE A 243 9.55 1.08 -9.11
C ILE A 243 10.91 1.57 -8.63
N ALA A 244 11.92 1.40 -9.48
CA ALA A 244 13.24 2.03 -9.34
C ALA A 244 13.68 2.74 -10.64
N ALA A 245 12.78 2.94 -11.61
CA ALA A 245 13.14 3.44 -12.94
C ALA A 245 12.52 4.79 -13.35
N ALA A 246 11.87 5.53 -12.43
CA ALA A 246 11.18 6.78 -12.77
C ALA A 246 11.70 8.04 -12.03
N PHE A 247 12.94 8.04 -11.55
CA PHE A 247 13.55 9.22 -10.90
C PHE A 247 14.86 9.68 -11.56
N VAL A 248 15.03 9.43 -12.87
CA VAL A 248 16.19 9.93 -13.65
C VAL A 248 15.83 11.17 -14.49
N SER A 249 14.65 11.77 -14.29
CA SER A 249 14.17 12.85 -15.18
C SER A 249 13.81 14.16 -14.48
N PHE A 250 14.17 14.33 -13.19
CA PHE A 250 13.92 15.58 -12.45
C PHE A 250 15.21 16.30 -11.98
N LEU A 251 16.36 15.86 -12.47
CA LEU A 251 17.65 16.54 -12.26
C LEU A 251 18.38 16.63 -13.61
N SER A 252 17.86 17.49 -14.47
CA SER A 252 18.56 18.08 -15.63
C SER A 252 18.08 19.51 -15.79
#